data_AF-A0AAW4KSR6-F1
#
_entry.id   AF-A0AAW4KSR6-F1
#
_cell.length_a   1.000
_cell.length_b   1.000
_cell.length_c   1.000
_cell.angle_alpha   90.00
_cell.angle_beta   90.00
_cell.angle_gamma   90.00
#
_symmetry.space_group_name_H-M   'P 1'
#
loop_
_entity.id
_entity.type
_entity.pdbx_description
1 polymer ?
#
loop_
_entity_poly.entity_id
_entity_poly.type
_entity_poly.pdbx_seq_one_letter_code
_entity_poly.pdbx_strand_id
1 'polypeptide(L)'
;MNGGATVESGSQLFIGGEMGIGNTTAASALACALLDCQVTDLTGPGTGLNAAGVSHKVAVIERALALHADQRSDALQTLFNLGGFEIAALVGAYLGCAQE
;
A
#
# COMPACT_ATOMS: atom_id res chain seq x y z
N MET A 1 -7.60 14.85 2.05
CA MET A 1 -8.68 14.76 3.05
C MET A 1 -8.04 14.91 4.41
N ASN A 2 -8.38 15.96 5.17
CA ASN A 2 -7.79 16.21 6.48
C ASN A 2 -8.38 15.20 7.48
N GLY A 3 -7.52 14.45 8.20
CA GLY A 3 -7.96 13.54 9.28
C GLY A 3 -8.72 14.24 10.42
N GLY A 4 -8.76 15.57 10.44
CA GLY A 4 -9.40 16.39 11.48
C GLY A 4 -10.91 16.25 11.63
N ALA A 5 -11.64 15.71 10.64
CA ALA A 5 -13.11 15.60 10.76
C ALA A 5 -13.57 14.62 11.86
N THR A 6 -12.73 13.66 12.27
CA THR A 6 -13.07 12.73 13.35
C THR A 6 -12.72 13.28 14.74
N VAL A 7 -11.68 14.12 14.83
CA VAL A 7 -11.17 14.69 16.08
C VAL A 7 -12.13 15.72 16.69
N GLU A 8 -12.81 16.53 15.85
CA GLU A 8 -13.81 17.51 16.33
C GLU A 8 -15.00 16.85 17.07
N SER A 9 -15.21 15.54 16.88
CA SER A 9 -16.31 14.80 17.51
C SER A 9 -15.93 14.10 18.84
N GLY A 10 -14.68 14.21 19.31
CA GLY A 10 -14.22 13.51 20.53
C GLY A 10 -14.03 12.00 20.34
N SER A 11 -13.88 11.54 19.10
CA SER A 11 -13.64 10.13 18.78
C SER A 11 -12.25 9.69 19.27
N GLN A 12 -12.19 8.58 20.00
CA GLN A 12 -10.94 8.03 20.56
C GLN A 12 -10.38 6.84 19.76
N LEU A 13 -11.08 6.40 18.72
CA LEU A 13 -10.73 5.23 17.93
C LEU A 13 -10.96 5.50 16.44
N PHE A 14 -9.93 5.26 15.65
CA PHE A 14 -10.00 5.23 14.19
C PHE A 14 -9.70 3.82 13.67
N ILE A 15 -10.52 3.32 12.75
CA ILE A 15 -10.30 2.08 12.03
C ILE A 15 -10.33 2.39 10.54
N GLY A 16 -9.19 2.23 9.89
CA GLY A 16 -9.02 2.43 8.45
C GLY A 16 -9.43 1.21 7.65
N GLY A 17 -10.07 1.44 6.51
CA GLY A 17 -10.36 0.43 5.50
C GLY A 17 -10.29 1.06 4.12
N GLU A 18 -10.02 0.24 3.10
CA GLU A 18 -9.93 0.68 1.72
C GLU A 18 -10.59 -0.34 0.78
N MET A 19 -10.84 0.08 -0.45
CA MET A 19 -11.40 -0.78 -1.49
C MET A 19 -10.94 -0.27 -2.85
N GLY A 20 -10.27 -1.12 -3.64
CA GLY A 20 -9.86 -0.81 -5.00
C GLY A 20 -9.52 -2.05 -5.81
N ILE A 21 -9.92 -2.11 -7.08
CA ILE A 21 -9.55 -3.24 -7.93
C ILE A 21 -8.04 -3.17 -8.21
N GLY A 22 -7.32 -4.24 -7.85
CA GLY A 22 -5.87 -4.33 -8.04
C GLY A 22 -5.03 -3.71 -6.92
N ASN A 23 -5.65 -3.11 -5.89
CA ASN A 23 -4.96 -2.50 -4.75
C ASN A 23 -3.99 -3.46 -4.02
N THR A 24 -4.31 -4.76 -3.97
CA THR A 24 -3.45 -5.79 -3.37
C THR A 24 -2.10 -5.89 -4.06
N THR A 25 -2.01 -5.59 -5.36
CA THR A 25 -0.74 -5.52 -6.08
C THR A 25 0.13 -4.38 -5.55
N ALA A 26 -0.45 -3.17 -5.40
CA ALA A 26 0.23 -2.00 -4.86
C ALA A 26 0.64 -2.23 -3.39
N ALA A 27 -0.24 -2.82 -2.59
CA ALA A 27 0.06 -3.17 -1.21
C ALA A 27 1.23 -4.17 -1.09
N SER A 28 1.23 -5.25 -1.90
CA SER A 28 2.35 -6.19 -1.93
C SER A 28 3.65 -5.52 -2.40
N ALA A 29 3.60 -4.65 -3.42
CA ALA A 29 4.78 -3.93 -3.90
C ALA A 29 5.37 -3.01 -2.82
N LEU A 30 4.53 -2.25 -2.12
CA LEU A 30 4.95 -1.41 -0.99
C LEU A 30 5.57 -2.24 0.13
N ALA A 31 4.92 -3.33 0.51
CA ALA A 31 5.43 -4.21 1.56
C ALA A 31 6.78 -4.82 1.20
N CYS A 32 6.97 -5.30 -0.04
CA CYS A 32 8.26 -5.80 -0.51
C CYS A 32 9.34 -4.72 -0.48
N ALA A 33 9.02 -3.50 -0.92
CA ALA A 33 9.97 -2.39 -0.96
C ALA A 33 10.42 -1.94 0.45
N LEU A 34 9.49 -1.91 1.42
CA LEU A 34 9.75 -1.41 2.77
C LEU A 34 10.32 -2.47 3.73
N LEU A 35 9.98 -3.75 3.52
CA LEU A 35 10.32 -4.85 4.43
C LEU A 35 11.40 -5.79 3.87
N ASP A 36 11.92 -5.51 2.67
CA ASP A 36 12.91 -6.35 1.97
C ASP A 36 12.48 -7.83 1.85
N CYS A 37 11.20 -8.04 1.58
CA CYS A 37 10.60 -9.37 1.42
C CYS A 37 10.59 -9.80 -0.05
N GLN A 38 10.59 -11.11 -0.28
CA GLN A 38 10.41 -11.67 -1.62
C GLN A 38 8.98 -11.44 -2.11
N VAL A 39 8.84 -11.08 -3.38
CA VAL A 39 7.53 -10.78 -4.00
C VAL A 39 6.60 -11.99 -3.94
N THR A 40 7.13 -13.19 -4.13
CA THR A 40 6.37 -14.44 -4.08
C THR A 40 5.74 -14.73 -2.72
N ASP A 41 6.34 -14.23 -1.63
CA ASP A 41 5.86 -14.49 -0.27
C ASP A 41 4.67 -13.61 0.09
N LEU A 42 4.57 -12.44 -0.54
CA LEU A 42 3.56 -11.43 -0.25
C LEU A 42 2.49 -11.29 -1.34
N THR A 43 2.59 -12.05 -2.43
CA THR A 43 1.66 -11.97 -3.55
C THR A 43 0.67 -13.13 -3.56
N GLY A 44 -0.61 -12.80 -3.38
CA GLY A 44 -1.71 -13.77 -3.36
C GLY A 44 -2.76 -13.56 -4.47
N PRO A 45 -3.79 -14.43 -4.49
CA PRO A 45 -4.85 -14.40 -5.50
C PRO A 45 -5.74 -13.16 -5.42
N GLY A 46 -5.73 -12.42 -4.30
CA GLY A 46 -6.65 -11.30 -4.08
C GLY A 46 -8.10 -11.76 -4.21
N THR A 47 -8.89 -11.11 -5.08
CA THR A 47 -10.29 -11.43 -5.35
C THR A 47 -10.51 -12.65 -6.26
N GLY A 48 -9.59 -13.61 -6.28
CA GLY A 48 -9.79 -14.91 -6.92
C GLY A 48 -8.99 -15.18 -8.20
N LEU A 49 -7.81 -14.57 -8.36
CA LEU A 49 -6.90 -14.94 -9.46
C LEU A 49 -6.51 -16.42 -9.37
N ASN A 50 -6.38 -17.06 -10.52
CA ASN A 50 -5.78 -18.40 -10.64
C ASN A 50 -4.25 -18.32 -10.54
N ALA A 51 -3.57 -19.48 -10.56
CA ALA A 51 -2.11 -19.56 -10.45
C ALA A 51 -1.38 -18.71 -11.52
N ALA A 52 -1.84 -18.74 -12.78
CA ALA A 52 -1.25 -17.93 -13.84
C ALA A 52 -1.43 -16.42 -13.59
N GLY A 53 -2.59 -16.02 -13.05
CA GLY A 53 -2.86 -14.64 -12.64
C GLY A 53 -1.96 -14.19 -11.49
N VAL A 54 -1.70 -15.07 -10.52
CA VAL A 54 -0.74 -14.79 -9.43
C VAL A 54 0.68 -14.66 -9.98
N SER A 55 1.13 -15.58 -10.85
CA SER A 55 2.44 -15.47 -11.51
C SER A 55 2.61 -14.19 -12.31
N HIS A 56 1.56 -13.76 -13.03
CA HIS A 56 1.58 -12.49 -13.73
C HIS A 56 1.65 -11.30 -12.76
N LYS A 57 0.90 -11.35 -11.65
CA LYS A 57 0.94 -10.31 -10.62
C LYS A 57 2.35 -10.20 -10.01
N VAL A 58 3.01 -11.32 -9.71
CA VAL A 58 4.42 -11.34 -9.25
C VAL A 58 5.32 -10.61 -10.25
N ALA A 59 5.25 -10.96 -11.55
CA ALA A 59 6.06 -10.32 -12.58
C ALA A 59 5.77 -8.83 -12.77
N VAL A 60 4.54 -8.37 -12.52
CA VAL A 60 4.21 -6.94 -12.51
C VAL A 60 4.89 -6.23 -11.34
N ILE A 61 4.83 -6.81 -10.14
CA ILE A 61 5.43 -6.22 -8.94
C ILE A 61 6.95 -6.18 -9.07
N GLU A 62 7.59 -7.25 -9.52
CA GLU A 62 9.04 -7.29 -9.75
C GLU A 62 9.50 -6.20 -10.72
N ARG A 63 8.76 -5.98 -11.81
CA ARG A 63 9.06 -4.89 -12.76
C ARG A 63 8.92 -3.51 -12.14
N ALA A 64 7.87 -3.28 -11.35
CA ALA A 64 7.66 -2.01 -10.67
C ALA A 64 8.77 -1.73 -9.64
N LEU A 65 9.15 -2.75 -8.87
CA LEU A 65 10.26 -2.69 -7.93
C LEU A 65 11.57 -2.36 -8.67
N ALA A 66 11.89 -3.08 -9.76
CA ALA A 66 13.10 -2.84 -10.53
C ALA A 66 13.14 -1.42 -11.12
N LEU A 67 12.01 -0.90 -11.62
CA LEU A 67 11.91 0.45 -12.16
C LEU A 67 12.24 1.54 -11.14
N HIS A 68 11.88 1.32 -9.87
CA HIS A 68 12.04 2.30 -8.80
C HIS A 68 13.15 1.95 -7.79
N ALA A 69 14.10 1.07 -8.16
CA ALA A 69 15.13 0.56 -7.26
C ALA A 69 15.95 1.66 -6.56
N ASP A 70 16.32 2.71 -7.28
CA ASP A 70 17.17 3.79 -6.75
C ASP A 70 16.43 4.77 -5.83
N GLN A 71 15.11 4.65 -5.70
CA GLN A 71 14.23 5.60 -5.01
C GLN A 71 13.60 5.01 -3.73
N ARG A 72 14.06 3.84 -3.29
CA ARG A 72 13.44 3.08 -2.17
C ARG A 72 13.84 3.53 -0.77
N SER A 73 14.82 4.43 -0.64
CA SER A 73 15.32 4.86 0.68
C SER A 73 14.39 5.82 1.42
N ASP A 74 13.36 6.36 0.74
CA ASP A 74 12.34 7.23 1.33
C ASP A 74 10.96 6.57 1.26
N ALA A 75 10.29 6.47 2.41
CA ALA A 75 8.97 5.87 2.52
C ALA A 75 7.90 6.67 1.76
N LEU A 76 7.99 8.01 1.73
CA LEU A 76 7.03 8.83 1.00
C LEU A 76 7.22 8.68 -0.51
N GLN A 77 8.47 8.68 -1.00
CA GLN A 77 8.76 8.39 -2.39
C GLN A 77 8.34 6.97 -2.80
N THR A 78 8.51 5.99 -1.91
CA THR A 78 8.06 4.61 -2.14
C THR A 78 6.54 4.54 -2.26
N LEU A 79 5.80 5.24 -1.38
CA LEU A 79 4.35 5.39 -1.47
C LEU A 79 3.91 6.06 -2.79
N PHE A 80 4.62 7.10 -3.21
CA PHE A 80 4.35 7.81 -4.45
C PHE A 80 4.55 6.92 -5.69
N ASN A 81 5.60 6.10 -5.70
CA ASN A 81 5.97 5.27 -6.85
C ASN A 81 5.13 3.98 -6.96
N LEU A 82 4.86 3.31 -5.82
CA LEU A 82 4.33 1.94 -5.80
C LEU A 82 2.93 1.84 -5.19
N GLY A 83 2.46 2.89 -4.53
CA GLY A 83 1.19 2.89 -3.83
C GLY A 83 -0.02 3.13 -4.71
N GLY A 84 -1.11 3.52 -4.05
CA GLY A 84 -2.36 3.94 -4.67
C GLY A 84 -2.99 5.06 -3.84
N PHE A 85 -3.98 5.75 -4.40
CA PHE A 85 -4.63 6.88 -3.72
C PHE A 85 -5.29 6.47 -2.41
N GLU A 86 -5.86 5.26 -2.37
CA GLU A 86 -6.52 4.70 -1.21
C GLU A 86 -5.52 4.40 -0.08
N ILE A 87 -4.36 3.83 -0.41
CA ILE A 87 -3.28 3.58 0.55
C ILE A 87 -2.72 4.91 1.05
N ALA A 88 -2.50 5.88 0.17
CA ALA A 88 -2.02 7.20 0.56
C ALA A 88 -3.01 7.94 1.47
N ALA A 89 -4.32 7.80 1.23
CA ALA A 89 -5.35 8.33 2.09
C ALA A 89 -5.32 7.68 3.48
N LEU A 90 -5.15 6.36 3.57
CA LEU A 90 -5.00 5.66 4.85
C LEU A 90 -3.73 6.09 5.59
N VAL A 91 -2.59 6.20 4.91
CA VAL A 91 -1.35 6.71 5.51
C VAL A 91 -1.57 8.11 6.10
N GLY A 92 -2.19 9.02 5.35
CA GLY A 92 -2.51 10.36 5.83
C GLY A 92 -3.47 10.36 7.02
N ALA A 93 -4.48 9.48 7.02
CA ALA A 93 -5.41 9.33 8.14
C ALA A 93 -4.71 8.84 9.41
N TYR A 94 -3.87 7.80 9.30
CA TYR A 94 -3.09 7.29 10.43
C TYR A 94 -2.11 8.33 10.99
N LEU A 95 -1.43 9.07 10.12
CA LEU A 95 -0.56 10.18 10.55
C LEU A 95 -1.34 11.28 11.26
N GLY A 96 -2.52 11.65 10.75
CA GLY A 96 -3.40 12.62 11.38
C GLY A 96 -3.85 12.17 12.77
N CYS A 97 -4.22 10.90 12.94
CA CYS A 97 -4.62 10.36 14.24
C CYS A 97 -3.45 10.24 15.24
N ALA A 98 -2.21 10.10 14.78
CA ALA A 98 -1.04 9.91 15.64
C ALA A 98 -0.44 11.24 16.15
N GLN A 99 -0.80 12.37 15.56
CA GLN A 99 -0.31 13.70 15.93
C GLN A 99 -1.14 14.37 17.03
N GLU A 100 -2.20 13.70 17.49
CA GLU A 100 -3.12 14.11 18.56
C GLU A 100 -2.88 13.25 19.82
#